data_AF-A0A4R4Q3U5-F1
#
_entry.id   AF-A0A4R4Q3U5-F1
#
_cell.length_a   1.000
_cell.length_b   1.000
_cell.length_c   1.000
_cell.angle_alpha   90.00
_cell.angle_beta   90.00
_cell.angle_gamma   90.00
#
_symmetry.space_group_name_H-M   'P 1'
#
loop_
_entity.id
_entity.type
_entity.pdbx_description
1 polymer ?
#
loop_
_entity_poly.entity_id
_entity_poly.type
_entity_poly.pdbx_seq_one_letter_code
_entity_poly.pdbx_strand_id
1 'polypeptide(L)' 'PRVPAGSVALAGPYAGIYPGPSPGGWLLVGRTGLPLFDVTADPPTRLTPGTHVRLVPA' A
#
# COMPACT_ATOMS: atom_id res chain seq x y z
N PRO A 1 4.54 -14.51 -8.88
CA PRO A 1 5.24 -13.24 -9.19
C PRO A 1 5.30 -12.34 -7.94
N ARG A 2 6.43 -11.70 -7.67
CA ARG A 2 6.63 -10.83 -6.51
C ARG A 2 6.22 -9.40 -6.85
N VAL A 3 5.26 -8.84 -6.12
CA VAL A 3 4.85 -7.43 -6.21
C VAL A 3 5.81 -6.57 -5.38
N PRO A 4 6.33 -5.44 -5.92
CA PRO A 4 7.20 -4.54 -5.17
C PRO A 4 6.49 -3.81 -4.02
N ALA A 5 7.21 -3.46 -2.96
CA ALA A 5 6.70 -2.59 -1.89
C ALA A 5 6.27 -1.22 -2.42
N GLY A 6 5.22 -0.66 -1.84
CA GLY A 6 4.60 0.61 -2.24
C GLY A 6 3.71 0.50 -3.48
N SER A 7 3.51 -0.69 -4.07
CA SER A 7 2.65 -0.84 -5.25
C SER A 7 1.20 -0.53 -4.88
N VAL A 8 0.57 0.36 -5.65
CA VAL A 8 -0.85 0.68 -5.56
C VAL A 8 -1.60 -0.29 -6.47
N ALA A 9 -2.62 -0.95 -5.94
CA ALA A 9 -3.33 -2.01 -6.65
C ALA A 9 -4.83 -2.01 -6.39
N LEU A 10 -5.57 -2.62 -7.31
CA LEU A 10 -7.02 -2.75 -7.28
C LEU A 10 -7.45 -4.23 -7.31
N ALA A 11 -8.48 -4.57 -6.55
CA ALA A 11 -9.23 -5.82 -6.70
C ALA A 11 -10.70 -5.63 -6.36
N GLY A 12 -11.56 -5.81 -7.37
CA GLY A 12 -12.99 -5.53 -7.23
C GLY A 12 -13.21 -4.09 -6.74
N PRO A 13 -13.97 -3.89 -5.64
CA PRO A 13 -14.23 -2.55 -5.10
C PRO A 13 -13.09 -2.00 -4.22
N TYR A 14 -12.02 -2.74 -4.01
CA TYR A 14 -10.95 -2.38 -3.08
C TYR A 14 -9.75 -1.76 -3.81
N ALA A 15 -9.20 -0.72 -3.20
CA ALA A 15 -7.87 -0.22 -3.49
C ALA A 15 -6.95 -0.55 -2.30
N GLY A 16 -5.71 -0.90 -2.58
CA GLY A 16 -4.72 -1.24 -1.57
C GLY A 16 -3.33 -0.80 -1.97
N ILE A 17 -2.46 -0.67 -0.97
CA ILE A 17 -1.04 -0.44 -1.19
C ILE A 17 -0.28 -1.55 -0.49
N TYR A 18 0.60 -2.24 -1.22
CA TYR A 18 1.44 -3.29 -0.67
C TYR A 18 2.52 -2.65 0.25
N PRO A 19 2.53 -2.85 1.57
CA PRO A 19 3.49 -2.19 2.46
C PRO A 19 4.91 -2.77 2.33
N GLY A 20 5.03 -4.01 1.85
CA GLY A 20 6.28 -4.72 1.63
C GLY A 20 6.19 -5.65 0.41
N PRO A 21 7.30 -6.28 -0.01
CA PRO A 21 7.32 -7.14 -1.18
C PRO A 21 6.68 -8.51 -0.89
N SER A 22 5.58 -8.83 -1.57
CA SER A 22 4.85 -10.10 -1.40
C SER A 22 4.27 -10.60 -2.73
N PRO A 23 3.89 -11.89 -2.84
CA PRO A 23 3.07 -12.31 -3.98
C PRO A 23 1.69 -11.64 -3.95
N GLY A 24 1.14 -11.35 -5.12
CA GLY A 24 -0.17 -10.71 -5.27
C GLY A 24 -0.73 -10.85 -6.68
N GLY A 25 -2.06 -10.95 -6.77
CA GLY A 25 -2.81 -11.05 -8.04
C GLY A 25 -3.64 -9.82 -8.37
N TRP A 26 -3.52 -8.74 -7.58
CA TRP A 26 -4.28 -7.51 -7.80
C TRP A 26 -3.72 -6.74 -9.00
N LEU A 27 -4.58 -5.97 -9.67
CA LEU A 27 -4.17 -5.15 -10.80
C LEU A 27 -3.31 -3.98 -10.28
N LEU A 28 -2.05 -3.92 -10.70
CA LEU A 28 -1.15 -2.83 -10.32
C LEU A 28 -1.43 -1.60 -11.18
N VAL A 29 -1.62 -0.44 -10.53
CA VAL A 29 -1.98 0.82 -11.20
C VAL A 29 -1.03 1.98 -10.87
N GLY A 30 -0.08 1.77 -9.96
CA GLY A 30 0.91 2.78 -9.60
C GLY A 30 1.83 2.36 -8.48
N ARG A 31 2.62 3.29 -7.96
CA ARG A 31 3.53 3.07 -6.83
C ARG A 31 3.70 4.34 -6.02
N THR A 32 3.88 4.19 -4.71
CA THR A 32 4.26 5.26 -3.78
C THR A 32 5.57 4.92 -3.07
N GLY A 33 6.36 5.95 -2.78
CA GLY A 33 7.55 5.85 -1.91
C GLY A 33 7.21 5.97 -0.42
N LEU A 34 5.94 6.18 -0.07
CA LEU A 34 5.50 6.37 1.32
C LEU A 34 5.65 5.06 2.12
N PRO A 35 6.47 5.02 3.20
CA PRO A 35 6.50 3.87 4.09
C PRO A 35 5.16 3.74 4.82
N LEU A 36 4.53 2.56 4.71
CA LEU A 36 3.22 2.28 5.31
C LEU A 36 3.30 1.42 6.58
N PHE A 37 4.39 0.67 6.73
CA PHE A 37 4.66 -0.18 7.87
C PHE A 37 6.13 -0.10 8.24
N ASP A 38 6.40 0.16 9.51
CA ASP A 38 7.74 0.11 10.11
C ASP A 38 7.60 -0.52 11.50
N VAL A 39 8.22 -1.68 11.70
CA VAL A 39 8.15 -2.43 12.96
C VAL A 39 8.81 -1.69 14.13
N THR A 40 9.68 -0.72 13.85
CA THR A 40 10.39 0.07 14.85
C THR A 40 9.68 1.37 15.20
N ALA A 41 8.62 1.74 14.46
CA ALA A 41 7.84 2.94 14.72
C ALA A 41 6.70 2.70 15.74
N ASP A 42 6.26 3.77 16.40
CA ASP A 42 5.08 3.79 17.26
C ASP A 42 4.11 4.91 16.83
N PRO A 43 2.96 4.58 16.21
CA PRO A 43 2.49 3.24 15.86
C PRO A 43 3.24 2.65 14.65
N PRO A 44 3.31 1.31 14.52
CA PRO A 44 4.04 0.66 13.43
C PRO A 44 3.32 0.76 12.08
N THR A 45 2.01 1.04 12.08
CA THR A 45 1.20 1.23 10.88
C THR A 45 0.90 2.70 10.68
N ARG A 46 1.18 3.20 9.46
CA ARG A 46 0.89 4.60 9.13
C ARG A 46 -0.60 4.86 8.89
N LEU A 47 -1.32 3.85 8.43
CA LEU A 47 -2.75 3.92 8.14
C LEU A 47 -3.47 2.99 9.11
N THR A 48 -4.37 3.55 9.91
CA THR A 48 -5.23 2.80 10.84
C THR A 48 -6.66 2.74 10.32
N PRO A 49 -7.50 1.79 10.79
CA PRO A 49 -8.91 1.75 10.43
C PRO A 49 -9.60 3.10 10.67
N GLY A 50 -10.35 3.58 9.66
CA GLY A 50 -10.96 4.91 9.67
C GLY A 50 -10.09 6.03 9.08
N THR A 51 -8.83 5.78 8.71
CA THR A 51 -8.00 6.77 8.01
C THR A 51 -8.51 7.00 6.59
N HIS A 52 -8.86 8.24 6.26
CA HIS A 52 -9.19 8.64 4.89
C HIS A 52 -7.89 8.85 4.08
N VAL A 53 -7.82 8.24 2.90
CA VAL A 53 -6.64 8.31 2.03
C VAL A 53 -7.01 8.97 0.71
N ARG A 54 -6.20 9.94 0.29
CA ARG A 54 -6.26 10.52 -1.07
C ARG A 54 -4.97 10.19 -1.81
N LEU A 55 -5.10 9.47 -2.92
CA LEU A 55 -4.00 9.26 -3.86
C LEU A 55 -3.92 10.46 -4.80
N VAL A 56 -2.72 10.98 -5.01
CA VAL A 56 -2.46 12.08 -5.94
C VAL A 56 -1.38 11.65 -6.94
N PRO A 57 -1.48 12.02 -8.22
CA PRO A 57 -0.37 11.90 -9.16
C PRO A 57 0.85 12.67 -8.65
N ALA A 58 2.04 12.22 -9.03
CA ALA A 58 3.28 12.94 -8.78
C ALA A 58 3.36 14.23 -9.61
#